data_AF-A0A537BDB0-F1
#
_entry.id   AF-A0A537BDB0-F1
#
_cell.length_a   1.000
_cell.length_b   1.000
_cell.length_c   1.000
_cell.angle_alpha   90.00
_cell.angle_beta   90.00
_cell.angle_gamma   90.00
#
_symmetry.space_group_name_H-M   'P 1'
#
loop_
_entity.id
_entity.type
_entity.pdbx_description
1 polymer ?
#
loop_
_entity_poly.entity_id
_entity_poly.type
_entity_poly.pdbx_seq_one_letter_code
_entity_poly.pdbx_strand_id
1 'polypeptide(L)'
;MTTDSREDVRRECEKLGEHTVQARLEAGRFGAGDVFAWEWLLELHYRRRREGESEGREQLERALKAAEESAGAARAAAAGARSAARWTMVAALAAAAAVIISLAKYW
;
A
#
# COMPACT_ATOMS: atom_id res chain seq x y z
N MET A 1 -22.45 -41.34 -3.48
CA MET A 1 -22.83 -41.33 -2.05
C MET A 1 -21.55 -41.37 -1.22
N THR A 2 -20.85 -40.26 -1.09
CA THR A 2 -19.63 -40.09 -0.26
C THR A 2 -19.49 -38.65 0.27
N THR A 3 -20.46 -37.79 -0.02
CA THR A 3 -20.45 -36.37 0.34
C THR A 3 -20.56 -36.16 1.86
N ASP A 4 -21.35 -36.99 2.56
CA ASP A 4 -21.43 -36.93 4.04
C ASP A 4 -20.04 -37.03 4.68
N SER A 5 -19.22 -38.00 4.26
CA SER A 5 -17.87 -38.18 4.82
C SER A 5 -16.93 -37.00 4.53
N ARG A 6 -17.07 -36.32 3.39
CA ARG A 6 -16.23 -35.15 3.05
C ARG A 6 -16.65 -33.91 3.81
N GLU A 7 -17.96 -33.65 3.88
CA GLU A 7 -18.51 -32.53 4.65
C GLU A 7 -18.19 -32.68 6.14
N ASP A 8 -18.22 -33.91 6.67
CA ASP A 8 -17.88 -34.22 8.05
C ASP A 8 -16.41 -33.95 8.35
N VAL A 9 -15.48 -34.42 7.50
CA VAL A 9 -14.04 -34.14 7.64
C VAL A 9 -13.78 -32.65 7.51
N ARG A 10 -14.49 -31.94 6.63
CA ARG A 10 -14.40 -30.48 6.51
C ARG A 10 -14.78 -29.78 7.81
N ARG A 11 -15.94 -30.12 8.39
CA ARG A 11 -16.41 -29.53 9.65
C ARG A 11 -15.47 -29.85 10.80
N GLU A 12 -14.91 -31.06 10.81
CA GLU A 12 -13.93 -31.45 11.82
C GLU A 12 -12.64 -30.62 11.67
N CYS A 13 -12.12 -30.45 10.45
CA CYS A 13 -10.96 -29.60 10.19
C CYS A 13 -11.20 -28.14 10.58
N GLU A 14 -12.36 -27.58 10.23
CA GLU A 14 -12.77 -26.22 10.62
C GLU A 14 -12.83 -26.06 12.15
N LYS A 15 -13.30 -27.08 12.87
CA LYS A 15 -13.38 -27.07 14.34
C LYS A 15 -12.01 -27.21 15.01
N LEU A 16 -11.14 -28.06 14.46
CA LEU A 16 -9.81 -28.33 15.02
C LEU A 16 -8.83 -27.19 14.79
N GLY A 17 -9.02 -26.45 13.69
CA GLY A 17 -8.12 -25.40 13.26
C GLY A 17 -6.83 -25.93 12.63
N GLU A 18 -6.19 -25.07 11.85
CA GLU A 18 -5.03 -25.40 11.00
C GLU A 18 -3.93 -26.20 11.70
N HIS A 19 -3.39 -25.69 12.81
CA HIS A 19 -2.26 -26.32 13.49
C HIS A 19 -2.57 -27.73 13.99
N THR A 20 -3.80 -27.94 14.48
CA THR A 20 -4.24 -29.24 14.99
C THR A 20 -4.48 -30.22 13.84
N VAL A 21 -5.04 -29.75 12.72
CA VAL A 21 -5.23 -30.55 11.50
C VAL A 21 -3.86 -30.99 10.95
N GLN A 22 -2.89 -30.07 10.88
CA GLN A 22 -1.54 -30.40 10.44
C GLN A 22 -0.88 -31.45 11.35
N ALA A 23 -0.92 -31.26 12.67
CA ALA A 23 -0.34 -32.22 13.61
C ALA A 23 -1.04 -33.60 13.59
N ARG A 24 -2.33 -33.65 13.26
CA ARG A 24 -3.05 -34.91 13.09
C ARG A 24 -2.72 -35.60 11.77
N LEU A 25 -2.56 -34.85 10.69
CA LEU A 25 -2.11 -35.36 9.39
C LEU A 25 -0.70 -35.94 9.47
N GLU A 26 0.24 -35.25 10.10
CA GLU A 26 1.61 -35.73 10.32
C GLU A 26 1.64 -37.02 11.16
N ALA A 27 0.65 -37.20 12.05
CA ALA A 27 0.48 -38.40 12.86
C ALA A 27 -0.39 -39.49 12.20
N GLY A 28 -0.85 -39.30 10.95
CA GLY A 28 -1.72 -40.26 10.24
C GLY A 28 -3.08 -40.49 10.90
N ARG A 29 -3.61 -39.49 11.61
CA ARG A 29 -4.82 -39.60 12.45
C ARG A 29 -6.12 -39.24 11.75
N PHE A 30 -6.13 -38.88 10.46
CA PHE A 30 -7.38 -38.74 9.68
C PHE A 30 -7.75 -40.01 8.91
N GLY A 31 -6.85 -40.99 8.80
CA GLY A 31 -7.13 -42.27 8.15
C GLY A 31 -7.61 -42.07 6.71
N ALA A 32 -8.82 -42.53 6.39
CA ALA A 32 -9.39 -42.35 5.05
C ALA A 32 -9.63 -40.86 4.66
N GLY A 33 -9.62 -39.95 5.64
CA GLY A 33 -9.79 -38.51 5.44
C GLY A 33 -8.50 -37.72 5.19
N ASP A 34 -7.32 -38.35 5.22
CA ASP A 34 -6.01 -37.65 5.13
C ASP A 34 -5.92 -36.78 3.87
N VAL A 35 -6.34 -37.29 2.70
CA VAL A 35 -6.30 -36.55 1.43
C VAL A 35 -7.14 -35.27 1.51
N PHE A 36 -8.33 -35.37 2.11
CA PHE A 36 -9.25 -34.23 2.21
C PHE A 36 -8.77 -33.19 3.23
N ALA A 37 -8.21 -33.64 4.36
CA ALA A 37 -7.62 -32.74 5.35
C ALA A 37 -6.40 -31.99 4.77
N TRP A 38 -5.63 -32.64 3.89
CA TRP A 38 -4.54 -31.99 3.16
C TRP A 38 -5.04 -30.96 2.14
N GLU A 39 -6.07 -31.31 1.35
CA GLU A 39 -6.71 -30.37 0.42
C GLU A 39 -7.26 -29.13 1.14
N TRP A 40 -7.87 -29.34 2.31
CA TRP A 40 -8.39 -28.25 3.15
C TRP A 40 -7.27 -27.30 3.62
N LEU A 41 -6.10 -27.82 4.03
CA LEU A 41 -4.95 -26.99 4.40
C LEU A 41 -4.40 -26.19 3.21
N LEU A 42 -4.33 -26.80 2.02
CA LEU A 42 -3.91 -26.11 0.80
C LEU A 42 -4.88 -24.98 0.46
N GLU A 43 -6.19 -25.21 0.52
CA GLU A 43 -7.19 -24.19 0.25
C GLU A 43 -7.07 -23.00 1.22
N LEU A 44 -6.84 -23.28 2.51
CA LEU A 44 -6.64 -22.26 3.53
C LEU A 44 -5.38 -21.42 3.27
N HIS A 45 -4.30 -22.06 2.82
CA HIS A 45 -3.06 -21.38 2.46
C HIS A 45 -3.25 -20.45 1.25
N TYR A 46 -3.89 -20.94 0.19
CA TYR A 46 -4.18 -20.13 -1.00
C TYR A 46 -5.12 -18.96 -0.72
N ARG A 47 -6.12 -19.16 0.15
CA ARG A 47 -7.02 -18.08 0.56
C ARG A 47 -6.26 -16.96 1.25
N ARG A 48 -5.46 -17.29 2.28
CA ARG A 48 -4.64 -16.28 2.98
C ARG A 48 -3.65 -15.58 2.06
N ARG A 49 -3.04 -16.30 1.12
CA ARG A 49 -2.16 -15.70 0.12
C ARG A 49 -2.88 -14.68 -0.75
N ARG A 50 -4.09 -15.00 -1.24
CA ARG A 50 -4.89 -14.06 -2.04
C ARG A 50 -5.32 -12.84 -1.24
N GLU A 51 -5.73 -13.03 0.01
CA GLU A 51 -6.11 -11.94 0.92
C GLU A 51 -4.91 -11.01 1.18
N GLY A 52 -3.75 -11.57 1.53
CA GLY A 52 -2.52 -10.80 1.75
C GLY A 52 -2.00 -10.10 0.48
N GLU A 53 -2.13 -10.71 -0.70
CA GLU A 53 -1.81 -10.06 -1.97
C GLU A 53 -2.73 -8.87 -2.28
N SER A 54 -4.01 -8.95 -1.88
CA SER A 54 -4.97 -7.85 -2.01
C SER A 54 -4.63 -6.69 -1.07
N GLU A 55 -4.35 -6.97 0.20
CA GLU A 55 -3.95 -5.95 1.17
C GLU A 55 -2.65 -5.26 0.76
N GLY A 56 -1.66 -6.01 0.29
CA GLY A 56 -0.39 -5.49 -0.21
C GLY A 56 -0.58 -4.59 -1.43
N ARG A 57 -1.49 -4.93 -2.35
CA ARG A 57 -1.83 -4.10 -3.51
C ARG A 57 -2.51 -2.80 -3.09
N GLU A 58 -3.51 -2.86 -2.22
CA GLU A 58 -4.18 -1.64 -1.74
C GLU A 58 -3.21 -0.71 -1.00
N GLN A 59 -2.31 -1.26 -0.20
CA GLN A 59 -1.30 -0.46 0.50
C GLN A 59 -0.31 0.20 -0.47
N LEU A 60 0.10 -0.52 -1.51
CA LEU A 60 0.96 0.00 -2.57
C LEU A 60 0.25 1.10 -3.37
N GLU A 61 -1.02 0.91 -3.74
CA GLU A 61 -1.82 1.92 -4.43
C GLU A 61 -1.99 3.19 -3.59
N ARG A 62 -2.26 3.05 -2.28
CA ARG A 62 -2.33 4.20 -1.37
C ARG A 62 -0.98 4.93 -1.27
N ALA A 63 0.12 4.19 -1.20
CA ALA A 63 1.46 4.78 -1.17
C ALA A 63 1.82 5.51 -2.49
N LEU A 64 1.47 4.92 -3.63
CA LEU A 64 1.66 5.54 -4.95
C LEU A 64 0.84 6.82 -5.07
N LYS A 65 -0.43 6.80 -4.67
CA LYS A 65 -1.28 8.00 -4.68
C LYS A 65 -0.73 9.12 -3.80
N ALA A 66 -0.27 8.79 -2.59
CA ALA A 66 0.36 9.77 -1.70
C ALA A 66 1.67 10.34 -2.29
N ALA A 67 2.45 9.51 -2.98
CA ALA A 67 3.66 9.96 -3.67
C ALA A 67 3.34 10.87 -4.86
N GLU A 68 2.30 10.57 -5.64
CA GLU A 68 1.82 11.43 -6.74
C GLU A 68 1.31 12.79 -6.23
N GLU A 69 0.52 12.79 -5.14
CA GLU A 69 0.04 14.01 -4.49
C GLU A 69 1.20 14.85 -3.96
N SER A 70 2.19 14.20 -3.33
CA SER A 70 3.41 14.88 -2.85
C SER A 70 4.24 15.47 -3.99
N ALA A 71 4.38 14.74 -5.10
CA ALA A 71 5.06 15.23 -6.29
C ALA A 71 4.29 16.40 -6.95
N GLY A 72 2.96 16.36 -6.94
CA GLY A 72 2.10 17.46 -7.37
C GLY A 72 2.28 18.71 -6.51
N ALA A 73 2.26 18.55 -5.18
CA ALA A 73 2.49 19.63 -4.23
C ALA A 73 3.90 20.24 -4.39
N ALA A 74 4.93 19.41 -4.57
CA ALA A 74 6.29 19.88 -4.83
C ALA A 74 6.41 20.68 -6.13
N ARG A 75 5.74 20.25 -7.21
CA ARG A 75 5.69 21.00 -8.48
C ARG A 75 4.96 22.32 -8.34
N ALA A 76 3.84 22.36 -7.60
CA ALA A 76 3.11 23.59 -7.32
C ALA A 76 3.93 24.57 -6.48
N ALA A 77 4.62 24.08 -5.45
CA ALA A 77 5.53 24.87 -4.63
C ALA A 77 6.71 25.42 -5.45
N ALA A 78 7.30 24.61 -6.35
CA ALA A 78 8.36 25.06 -7.24
C ALA A 78 7.88 26.14 -8.24
N ALA A 79 6.65 26.01 -8.76
CA ALA A 79 6.04 27.03 -9.62
C ALA A 79 5.78 28.34 -8.87
N GLY A 80 5.30 28.26 -7.62
CA GLY A 80 5.11 29.41 -6.72
C GLY A 80 6.43 30.08 -6.34
N ALA A 81 7.49 29.30 -6.09
CA ALA A 81 8.82 29.83 -5.84
C ALA A 81 9.37 30.57 -7.07
N ARG A 82 9.13 30.04 -8.28
CA ARG A 82 9.58 30.68 -9.53
C ARG A 82 8.85 31.99 -9.82
N SER A 83 7.57 32.09 -9.48
CA SER A 83 6.82 33.36 -9.62
C SER A 83 7.26 34.38 -8.57
N ALA A 84 7.45 33.97 -7.30
CA ALA A 84 7.97 34.84 -6.24
C ALA A 84 9.39 35.36 -6.57
N ALA A 85 10.26 34.53 -7.13
CA ALA A 85 11.59 34.94 -7.60
C ALA A 85 11.54 36.01 -8.70
N ARG A 86 10.54 35.94 -9.60
CA ARG A 86 10.36 36.97 -10.65
C ARG A 86 9.92 38.31 -10.05
N TRP A 87 8.99 38.30 -9.10
CA TRP A 87 8.52 39.52 -8.45
C TRP A 87 9.59 40.18 -7.57
N THR A 88 10.38 39.37 -6.86
CA THR A 88 11.52 39.89 -6.06
C THR A 88 12.59 40.52 -6.94
N MET A 89 12.89 39.94 -8.11
CA MET A 89 13.81 40.55 -9.08
C MET A 89 13.29 41.89 -9.62
N VAL A 90 11.99 41.99 -9.94
CA VAL A 90 11.37 43.26 -10.37
C VAL A 90 11.42 44.30 -9.26
N ALA A 91 11.11 43.92 -8.02
CA ALA A 91 11.17 44.82 -6.87
C ALA A 91 12.61 45.32 -6.62
N ALA A 92 13.61 44.45 -6.74
CA ALA A 92 15.02 44.82 -6.63
C ALA A 92 15.45 45.82 -7.73
N LEU A 93 15.01 45.61 -8.98
CA LEU A 93 15.27 46.53 -10.08
C LEU A 93 14.60 47.90 -9.87
N ALA A 94 13.36 47.93 -9.37
CA ALA A 94 12.66 49.17 -9.07
C ALA A 94 13.34 49.95 -7.93
N ALA A 95 13.78 49.25 -6.87
CA ALA A 95 14.54 49.84 -5.79
C ALA A 95 15.89 50.42 -6.27
N ALA A 96 16.61 49.67 -7.11
CA ALA A 96 17.87 50.14 -7.70
C ALA A 96 17.66 51.40 -8.57
N ALA A 97 16.61 51.44 -9.39
CA ALA A 97 16.27 52.60 -10.20
C ALA A 97 15.91 53.84 -9.34
N ALA A 98 15.15 53.64 -8.26
CA ALA A 98 14.81 54.73 -7.33
C ALA A 98 16.05 55.34 -6.65
N VAL A 99 17.02 54.51 -6.27
CA VAL A 99 18.29 54.98 -5.69
C VAL A 99 19.10 55.81 -6.70
N ILE A 100 19.18 55.37 -7.96
CA ILE A 100 19.87 56.10 -9.03
C ILE A 100 19.21 57.46 -9.30
N ILE A 101 17.87 57.50 -9.40
CA ILE A 101 17.12 58.75 -9.61
C ILE A 101 17.31 59.70 -8.42
N SER A 102 17.32 59.17 -7.18
CA SER A 102 17.58 59.96 -5.99
C SER A 102 18.99 60.59 -6.04
N LEU A 103 20.02 59.79 -6.32
CA LEU A 103 21.40 60.26 -6.43
C LEU A 103 21.59 61.28 -7.56
N ALA A 104 20.93 61.08 -8.71
CA ALA A 104 20.97 62.01 -9.84
C ALA A 104 20.26 63.35 -9.56
N LYS A 105 19.34 63.40 -8.59
CA LYS A 105 18.68 64.64 -8.16
C LYS A 105 19.53 65.48 -7.20
N TYR A 106 20.52 64.86 -6.55
CA TYR A 106 21.44 65.52 -5.61
C TYR A 106 22.80 65.89 -6.24
N TRP A 107 22.97 65.66 -7.55
CA TRP A 107 24.07 66.15 -8.38
C TRP A 107 23.57 67.29 -9.29
#